data_AF-A0A328YI49-F1
#
_entry.id   AF-A0A328YI49-F1
#
_cell.length_a   1.000
_cell.length_b   1.000
_cell.length_c   1.000
_cell.angle_alpha   90.00
_cell.angle_beta   90.00
_cell.angle_gamma   90.00
#
_symmetry.space_group_name_H-M   'P 1'
#
loop_
_entity.id
_entity.type
_entity.pdbx_description
1 polymer ?
#
loop_
_entity_poly.entity_id
_entity_poly.type
_entity_poly.pdbx_seq_one_letter_code
_entity_poly.pdbx_strand_id
1 'polypeptide(L)'
;MIKFNYEYTYSRGNGKITFTEGKNNTVTATYKVFNDEGTITGKLHDNELEATFHSVSMNRVGLIHFTFSEDGFDAKWKNGLEPGTMRGRWFTEKNNTESNDFVFNINQSSRWDFEDTIEEEVERLFQLQDEKLRDSFVKNATDFINNNPSFYWLSYLIYYKAEECYYESGNDDLCDWYSGFQLLEKDFNFNPKEKFNLNFYPEKDENSDSYWDSAADYKWSFGNEDKKNFVEIILDLLKINIENYEDTALNYSLLKNTATTCLWISLQSYTMQRPTPESEDVANCLWSVFCDSAHEIEIFKGDGNFGMEAVDNIIKYILRMDKEEFNTEENDDLETFNDYVHDYIKISEELLDRDIFDM
;
A
#
# COMPACT_ATOMS: atom_id res chain seq x y z
N MET A 1 -33.62 -1.84 2.70
CA MET A 1 -34.54 -1.39 1.64
C MET A 1 -34.39 0.12 1.44
N ILE A 2 -34.15 0.55 0.20
CA ILE A 2 -33.95 1.97 -0.15
C ILE A 2 -35.21 2.83 0.12
N LYS A 3 -35.01 4.07 0.56
CA LYS A 3 -36.03 5.11 0.74
C LYS A 3 -35.77 6.21 -0.28
N PHE A 4 -36.63 6.30 -1.28
CA PHE A 4 -36.52 7.33 -2.32
C PHE A 4 -36.97 8.69 -1.81
N ASN A 5 -36.41 9.75 -2.40
CA ASN A 5 -36.65 11.15 -2.06
C ASN A 5 -36.43 11.45 -0.56
N TYR A 6 -35.56 10.67 0.07
CA TYR A 6 -35.11 10.82 1.43
C TYR A 6 -33.63 11.20 1.41
N GLU A 7 -33.28 12.27 2.12
CA GLU A 7 -31.89 12.66 2.31
C GLU A 7 -31.25 11.73 3.33
N TYR A 8 -30.38 10.86 2.86
CA TYR A 8 -29.51 10.09 3.73
C TYR A 8 -28.32 10.93 4.12
N THR A 9 -28.00 10.89 5.41
CA THR A 9 -26.71 11.33 5.91
C THR A 9 -25.78 10.13 5.98
N TYR A 10 -24.63 10.23 5.33
CA TYR A 10 -23.61 9.18 5.27
C TYR A 10 -22.24 9.73 5.66
N SER A 11 -21.27 8.83 5.86
CA SER A 11 -19.94 9.18 6.38
C SER A 11 -20.03 10.05 7.64
N ARG A 12 -20.90 9.61 8.57
CA ARG A 12 -21.16 10.24 9.88
C ARG A 12 -21.44 11.74 9.88
N GLY A 13 -22.27 12.22 8.94
CA GLY A 13 -22.66 13.63 8.91
C GLY A 13 -22.06 14.42 7.76
N ASN A 14 -20.95 13.94 7.21
CA ASN A 14 -20.14 14.67 6.24
C ASN A 14 -20.65 14.54 4.81
N GLY A 15 -21.47 13.51 4.54
CA GLY A 15 -22.10 13.27 3.25
C GLY A 15 -23.63 13.36 3.33
N LYS A 16 -24.25 13.94 2.30
CA LYS A 16 -25.68 13.91 2.05
C LYS A 16 -25.95 13.30 0.68
N ILE A 17 -26.83 12.31 0.60
CA ILE A 17 -27.23 11.68 -0.66
C ILE A 17 -28.73 11.50 -0.71
N THR A 18 -29.34 11.86 -1.83
CA THR A 18 -30.76 11.65 -2.07
C THR A 18 -30.94 10.81 -3.31
N PHE A 19 -31.56 9.63 -3.16
CA PHE A 19 -31.88 8.73 -4.26
C PHE A 19 -33.26 9.03 -4.81
N THR A 20 -33.39 9.02 -6.13
CA THR A 20 -34.65 9.18 -6.86
C THR A 20 -34.87 8.01 -7.80
N GLU A 21 -36.12 7.58 -7.90
CA GLU A 21 -36.52 6.48 -8.77
C GLU A 21 -36.66 6.99 -10.21
N GLY A 22 -35.93 6.34 -11.13
CA GLY A 22 -35.99 6.57 -12.56
C GLY A 22 -36.89 5.55 -13.27
N LYS A 23 -36.81 5.54 -14.61
CA LYS A 23 -37.51 4.54 -15.43
C LYS A 23 -36.70 3.24 -15.49
N ASN A 24 -37.37 2.10 -15.69
CA ASN A 24 -36.74 0.78 -15.93
C ASN A 24 -35.75 0.33 -14.82
N ASN A 25 -36.11 0.50 -13.54
CA ASN A 25 -35.26 0.21 -12.38
C ASN A 25 -33.94 1.00 -12.34
N THR A 26 -33.83 2.06 -13.13
CA THR A 26 -32.73 3.00 -12.98
C THR A 26 -32.96 3.81 -11.71
N VAL A 27 -31.93 3.92 -10.88
CA VAL A 27 -31.90 4.85 -9.74
C VAL A 27 -30.90 5.93 -10.06
N THR A 28 -31.29 7.18 -9.81
CA THR A 28 -30.38 8.32 -9.83
C THR A 28 -30.20 8.84 -8.41
N ALA A 29 -29.02 9.34 -8.07
CA ALA A 29 -28.82 10.03 -6.82
C ALA A 29 -28.01 11.30 -7.03
N THR A 30 -28.27 12.31 -6.21
CA THR A 30 -27.39 13.47 -6.07
C THR A 30 -26.73 13.36 -4.71
N TYR A 31 -25.41 13.48 -4.66
CA TYR A 31 -24.65 13.47 -3.42
C TYR A 31 -23.86 14.75 -3.25
N LYS A 32 -23.59 15.09 -1.99
CA LYS A 32 -22.64 16.10 -1.58
C LYS A 32 -21.82 15.54 -0.42
N VAL A 33 -20.50 15.57 -0.52
CA VAL A 33 -19.60 15.13 0.55
C VAL A 33 -18.40 16.06 0.60
N PHE A 34 -18.12 16.61 1.78
CA PHE A 34 -17.12 17.67 1.93
C PHE A 34 -17.31 18.81 0.91
N ASN A 35 -16.35 18.99 0.00
CA ASN A 35 -16.32 19.99 -1.08
C ASN A 35 -16.67 19.40 -2.46
N ASP A 36 -17.16 18.17 -2.52
CA ASP A 36 -17.59 17.52 -3.75
C ASP A 36 -19.11 17.39 -3.81
N GLU A 37 -19.62 17.57 -5.02
CA GLU A 37 -21.00 17.29 -5.38
C GLU A 37 -21.01 16.47 -6.66
N GLY A 38 -21.93 15.53 -6.73
CA GLY A 38 -21.95 14.62 -7.85
C GLY A 38 -23.27 13.91 -8.04
N THR A 39 -23.29 13.10 -9.07
CA THR A 39 -24.45 12.30 -9.45
C THR A 39 -24.08 10.82 -9.50
N ILE A 40 -25.03 9.98 -9.13
CA ILE A 40 -24.94 8.53 -9.23
C ILE A 40 -26.05 8.06 -10.14
N THR A 41 -25.77 7.14 -11.05
CA THR A 41 -26.78 6.51 -11.89
C THR A 41 -26.51 5.02 -11.99
N GLY A 42 -27.51 4.19 -11.69
CA GLY A 42 -27.33 2.74 -11.68
C GLY A 42 -28.62 1.97 -11.77
N LYS A 43 -28.52 0.64 -11.61
CA LYS A 43 -29.66 -0.27 -11.59
C LYS A 43 -29.82 -0.89 -10.21
N LEU A 44 -31.05 -0.83 -9.70
CA LEU A 44 -31.40 -1.48 -8.44
C LEU A 44 -31.88 -2.91 -8.71
N HIS A 45 -31.22 -3.86 -8.05
CA HIS A 45 -31.60 -5.26 -7.99
C HIS A 45 -31.77 -5.65 -6.52
N ASP A 46 -33.01 -5.91 -6.10
CA ASP A 46 -33.38 -6.15 -4.70
C ASP A 46 -32.96 -5.02 -3.75
N ASN A 47 -31.96 -5.26 -2.89
CA ASN A 47 -31.38 -4.29 -1.97
C ASN A 47 -30.00 -3.79 -2.42
N GLU A 48 -29.58 -4.12 -3.64
CA GLU A 48 -28.26 -3.82 -4.19
C GLU A 48 -28.39 -2.86 -5.37
N LEU A 49 -27.65 -1.76 -5.33
CA LEU A 49 -27.56 -0.79 -6.43
C LEU A 49 -26.14 -0.78 -6.96
N GLU A 50 -25.96 -1.29 -8.17
CA GLU A 50 -24.76 -1.15 -8.96
C GLU A 50 -24.88 0.10 -9.82
N ALA A 51 -23.94 1.03 -9.67
CA ALA A 51 -24.03 2.34 -10.28
C ALA A 51 -22.67 2.89 -10.70
N THR A 52 -22.72 3.92 -11.53
CA THR A 52 -21.58 4.81 -11.79
C THR A 52 -21.80 6.12 -11.04
N PHE A 53 -20.73 6.68 -10.49
CA PHE A 53 -20.74 8.03 -9.94
C PHE A 53 -19.94 8.99 -10.83
N HIS A 54 -20.33 10.26 -10.79
CA HIS A 54 -19.64 11.37 -11.43
C HIS A 54 -19.51 12.51 -10.44
N SER A 55 -18.28 12.80 -10.03
CA SER A 55 -17.88 13.93 -9.20
C SER A 55 -17.64 15.14 -10.07
N VAL A 56 -18.34 16.24 -9.79
CA VAL A 56 -18.24 17.47 -10.57
C VAL A 56 -16.99 18.25 -10.19
N SER A 57 -16.65 18.35 -8.91
CA SER A 57 -15.52 19.19 -8.47
C SER A 57 -14.17 18.54 -8.73
N MET A 58 -14.09 17.20 -8.67
CA MET A 58 -12.86 16.46 -8.93
C MET A 58 -12.75 15.94 -10.37
N ASN A 59 -13.79 16.11 -11.20
CA ASN A 59 -13.86 15.57 -12.56
C ASN A 59 -13.56 14.04 -12.60
N ARG A 60 -14.07 13.31 -11.61
CA ARG A 60 -13.86 11.86 -11.46
C ARG A 60 -15.11 11.09 -11.85
N VAL A 61 -14.92 9.94 -12.49
CA VAL A 61 -15.98 8.97 -12.78
C VAL A 61 -15.54 7.62 -12.24
N GLY A 62 -16.46 6.86 -11.66
CA GLY A 62 -16.13 5.57 -11.06
C GLY A 62 -17.33 4.66 -10.86
N LEU A 63 -17.04 3.43 -10.40
CA LEU A 63 -18.06 2.44 -10.03
C LEU A 63 -18.39 2.56 -8.55
N ILE A 64 -19.65 2.37 -8.19
CA ILE A 64 -20.12 2.30 -6.80
C ILE A 64 -21.22 1.25 -6.66
N HIS A 65 -21.15 0.48 -5.59
CA HIS A 65 -22.13 -0.53 -5.24
C HIS A 65 -22.69 -0.23 -3.85
N PHE A 66 -23.99 -0.01 -3.73
CA PHE A 66 -24.71 0.13 -2.47
C PHE A 66 -25.43 -1.17 -2.07
N THR A 67 -25.42 -1.48 -0.78
CA THR A 67 -26.27 -2.47 -0.13
C THR A 67 -27.16 -1.78 0.90
N PHE A 68 -28.48 -1.79 0.69
CA PHE A 68 -29.46 -1.07 1.52
C PHE A 68 -30.04 -1.93 2.65
N SER A 69 -29.92 -1.47 3.89
CA SER A 69 -30.59 -2.03 5.08
C SER A 69 -31.87 -1.24 5.43
N GLU A 70 -32.58 -1.61 6.52
CA GLU A 70 -33.79 -0.89 6.95
C GLU A 70 -33.51 0.56 7.37
N ASP A 71 -32.32 0.79 7.92
CA ASP A 71 -31.90 2.06 8.53
C ASP A 71 -30.89 2.85 7.69
N GLY A 72 -30.47 2.34 6.53
CA GLY A 72 -29.58 3.08 5.64
C GLY A 72 -28.88 2.20 4.61
N PHE A 73 -27.59 2.45 4.38
CA PHE A 73 -26.79 1.72 3.41
C PHE A 73 -25.33 1.56 3.84
N ASP A 74 -24.69 0.56 3.24
CA ASP A 74 -23.25 0.46 3.07
C ASP A 74 -22.96 0.55 1.58
N ALA A 75 -21.87 1.17 1.17
CA ALA A 75 -21.49 1.27 -0.23
C ALA A 75 -19.99 1.20 -0.39
N LYS A 76 -19.54 0.50 -1.43
CA LYS A 76 -18.13 0.45 -1.84
C LYS A 76 -17.97 1.08 -3.21
N TRP A 77 -16.91 1.84 -3.42
CA TRP A 77 -16.67 2.56 -4.68
C TRP A 77 -15.20 2.52 -5.10
N LYS A 78 -14.94 2.80 -6.38
CA LYS A 78 -13.59 3.05 -6.91
C LYS A 78 -13.63 4.07 -8.02
N ASN A 79 -12.51 4.76 -8.23
CA ASN A 79 -12.30 5.55 -9.44
C ASN A 79 -12.14 4.63 -10.67
N GLY A 80 -12.53 5.13 -11.85
CA GLY A 80 -12.47 4.40 -13.12
C GLY A 80 -13.61 3.41 -13.32
N LEU A 81 -13.98 3.20 -14.59
CA LEU A 81 -15.12 2.38 -15.00
C LEU A 81 -14.78 0.90 -15.25
N GLU A 82 -13.49 0.57 -15.35
CA GLU A 82 -13.05 -0.81 -15.57
C GLU A 82 -13.37 -1.70 -14.36
N PRO A 83 -13.62 -3.01 -14.53
CA PRO A 83 -13.77 -3.93 -13.41
C PRO A 83 -12.52 -3.94 -12.54
N GLY A 84 -12.68 -4.00 -11.21
CA GLY A 84 -11.54 -4.01 -10.29
C GLY A 84 -11.97 -3.89 -8.83
N THR A 85 -11.00 -3.93 -7.92
CA THR A 85 -11.21 -3.83 -6.47
C THR A 85 -11.84 -2.49 -6.10
N MET A 86 -12.94 -2.53 -5.34
CA MET A 86 -13.57 -1.33 -4.77
C MET A 86 -12.77 -0.87 -3.56
N ARG A 87 -12.28 0.37 -3.55
CA ARG A 87 -11.33 0.89 -2.54
C ARG A 87 -11.98 1.79 -1.50
N GLY A 88 -12.88 2.68 -1.91
CA GLY A 88 -13.55 3.59 -0.99
C GLY A 88 -14.85 3.05 -0.42
N ARG A 89 -15.27 3.57 0.73
CA ARG A 89 -16.52 3.16 1.41
C ARG A 89 -17.37 4.33 1.89
N TRP A 90 -18.68 4.25 1.70
CA TRP A 90 -19.68 5.16 2.27
C TRP A 90 -20.69 4.37 3.09
N PHE A 91 -21.10 4.89 4.24
CA PHE A 91 -22.09 4.21 5.09
C PHE A 91 -22.90 5.20 5.92
N THR A 92 -24.13 4.82 6.25
CA THR A 92 -25.00 5.55 7.18
C THR A 92 -24.68 5.19 8.65
N GLU A 93 -24.77 6.15 9.58
CA GLU A 93 -24.31 6.09 10.98
C GLU A 93 -24.66 4.82 11.80
N LYS A 94 -25.71 4.08 11.44
CA LYS A 94 -26.24 2.97 12.26
C LYS A 94 -25.72 1.56 11.93
N ASN A 95 -24.98 1.35 10.85
CA ASN A 95 -24.46 0.02 10.52
C ASN A 95 -23.09 -0.29 11.15
N ASN A 96 -22.62 0.49 12.13
CA ASN A 96 -21.34 0.24 12.82
C ASN A 96 -21.48 0.24 14.36
N THR A 97 -22.52 -0.41 14.87
CA THR A 97 -22.70 -0.66 16.32
C THR A 97 -21.73 -1.69 16.93
N GLU A 98 -20.66 -2.05 16.24
CA GLU A 98 -19.46 -2.54 16.92
C GLU A 98 -18.30 -1.61 16.61
N SER A 99 -18.10 -0.65 17.52
CA SER A 99 -16.82 0.02 17.71
C SER A 99 -15.80 -1.00 18.21
N ASN A 100 -15.38 -1.92 17.36
CA ASN A 100 -14.14 -2.62 17.64
C ASN A 100 -13.05 -1.67 17.16
N ASP A 101 -12.28 -1.12 18.10
CA ASP A 101 -11.00 -0.49 17.79
C ASP A 101 -10.26 -1.40 16.80
N PHE A 102 -9.73 -0.83 15.71
CA PHE A 102 -8.92 -1.62 14.80
C PHE A 102 -7.77 -2.26 15.59
N VAL A 103 -7.67 -3.59 15.51
CA VAL A 103 -6.67 -4.36 16.23
C VAL A 103 -5.63 -4.84 15.24
N PHE A 104 -4.41 -4.34 15.39
CA PHE A 104 -3.25 -4.94 14.74
C PHE A 104 -3.02 -6.34 15.33
N ASN A 105 -3.14 -7.37 14.50
CA ASN A 105 -2.99 -8.76 14.91
C ASN A 105 -2.06 -9.50 13.96
N ILE A 106 -0.96 -10.04 14.49
CA ILE A 106 0.01 -10.80 13.69
C ILE A 106 -0.60 -12.04 13.03
N ASN A 107 -1.65 -12.62 13.60
CA ASN A 107 -2.35 -13.74 12.96
C ASN A 107 -3.15 -13.31 11.72
N GLN A 108 -3.37 -11.99 11.54
CA GLN A 108 -3.99 -11.42 10.35
C GLN A 108 -2.95 -11.00 9.31
N SER A 109 -1.66 -10.91 9.64
CA SER A 109 -0.61 -10.48 8.69
C SER A 109 -0.29 -11.52 7.61
N SER A 110 -0.82 -12.74 7.75
CA SER A 110 -0.78 -13.77 6.70
C SER A 110 -2.00 -13.71 5.77
N ARG A 111 -2.96 -12.80 6.02
CA ARG A 111 -4.07 -12.58 5.10
C ARG A 111 -3.59 -11.67 3.98
N TRP A 112 -4.03 -11.96 2.77
CA TRP A 112 -3.64 -11.25 1.55
C TRP A 112 -4.14 -9.79 1.52
N ASP A 113 -5.13 -9.45 2.35
CA ASP A 113 -5.80 -8.15 2.42
C ASP A 113 -5.40 -7.32 3.65
N PHE A 114 -4.37 -7.72 4.39
CA PHE A 114 -4.01 -7.07 5.66
C PHE A 114 -3.67 -5.59 5.48
N GLU A 115 -2.80 -5.28 4.52
CA GLU A 115 -2.40 -3.94 4.15
C GLU A 115 -3.59 -3.09 3.68
N ASP A 116 -4.43 -3.66 2.79
CA ASP A 116 -5.64 -3.00 2.30
C ASP A 116 -6.61 -2.69 3.45
N THR A 117 -6.71 -3.56 4.46
CA THR A 117 -7.54 -3.33 5.65
C THR A 117 -7.03 -2.15 6.49
N ILE A 118 -5.71 -1.97 6.57
CA ILE A 118 -5.11 -0.79 7.24
C ILE A 118 -5.49 0.48 6.48
N GLU A 119 -5.44 0.46 5.15
CA GLU A 119 -5.83 1.61 4.33
C GLU A 119 -7.30 1.98 4.52
N GLU A 120 -8.19 0.99 4.45
CA GLU A 120 -9.63 1.17 4.69
C GLU A 120 -9.88 1.79 6.07
N GLU A 121 -9.09 1.41 7.07
CA GLU A 121 -9.20 1.96 8.42
C GLU A 121 -8.70 3.40 8.50
N VAL A 122 -7.58 3.75 7.86
CA VAL A 122 -7.10 5.14 7.78
C VAL A 122 -8.14 6.01 7.07
N GLU A 123 -8.67 5.58 5.93
CA GLU A 123 -9.76 6.27 5.23
C GLU A 123 -10.97 6.47 6.13
N ARG A 124 -11.38 5.42 6.84
CA ARG A 124 -12.49 5.49 7.79
C ARG A 124 -12.19 6.58 8.81
N LEU A 125 -11.04 6.55 9.48
CA LEU A 125 -10.66 7.53 10.50
C LEU A 125 -10.63 8.97 9.95
N PHE A 126 -10.18 9.18 8.72
CA PHE A 126 -10.24 10.48 8.04
C PHE A 126 -11.68 10.95 7.82
N GLN A 127 -12.57 10.05 7.40
CA GLN A 127 -13.99 10.38 7.26
C GLN A 127 -14.65 10.71 8.60
N LEU A 128 -14.15 10.14 9.70
CA LEU A 128 -14.69 10.35 11.04
C LEU A 128 -14.21 11.63 11.71
N GLN A 129 -12.97 12.03 11.47
CA GLN A 129 -12.32 13.16 12.15
C GLN A 129 -12.42 13.07 13.69
N ASP A 130 -12.35 11.85 14.25
CA ASP A 130 -12.46 11.58 15.69
C ASP A 130 -11.08 11.39 16.32
N GLU A 131 -10.54 12.44 16.96
CA GLU A 131 -9.16 12.50 17.46
C GLU A 131 -8.81 11.29 18.33
N LYS A 132 -9.76 10.84 19.16
CA LYS A 132 -9.52 9.73 20.08
C LYS A 132 -9.35 8.41 19.35
N LEU A 133 -10.12 8.20 18.28
CA LEU A 133 -10.00 6.98 17.47
C LEU A 133 -8.71 7.00 16.66
N ARG A 134 -8.32 8.14 16.08
CA ARG A 134 -7.03 8.29 15.41
C ARG A 134 -5.88 8.00 16.39
N ASP A 135 -5.87 8.65 17.54
CA ASP A 135 -4.79 8.51 18.52
C ASP A 135 -4.71 7.07 19.07
N SER A 136 -5.85 6.41 19.25
CA SER A 136 -5.91 4.98 19.61
C SER A 136 -5.33 4.10 18.51
N PHE A 137 -5.70 4.33 17.25
CA PHE A 137 -5.17 3.60 16.09
C PHE A 137 -3.65 3.76 15.96
N VAL A 138 -3.15 5.00 16.00
CA VAL A 138 -1.71 5.30 15.90
C VAL A 138 -0.94 4.66 17.04
N LYS A 139 -1.46 4.75 18.28
CA LYS A 139 -0.84 4.07 19.41
C LYS A 139 -0.80 2.54 19.22
N ASN A 140 -1.90 1.94 18.77
CA ASN A 140 -1.95 0.50 18.53
C ASN A 140 -0.98 0.07 17.42
N ALA A 141 -0.83 0.88 16.36
CA ALA A 141 0.14 0.67 15.30
C ALA A 141 1.58 0.73 15.83
N THR A 142 1.90 1.76 16.61
CA THR A 142 3.22 1.92 17.27
C THR A 142 3.52 0.75 18.21
N ASP A 143 2.57 0.36 19.06
CA ASP A 143 2.73 -0.78 19.97
C ASP A 143 2.92 -2.09 19.19
N PHE A 144 2.20 -2.28 18.08
CA PHE A 144 2.37 -3.45 17.21
C PHE A 144 3.75 -3.50 16.57
N ILE A 145 4.24 -2.39 16.00
CA ILE A 145 5.56 -2.31 15.36
C ILE A 145 6.68 -2.47 16.41
N ASN A 146 6.52 -1.90 17.60
CA ASN A 146 7.46 -2.10 18.71
C ASN A 146 7.60 -3.57 19.13
N ASN A 147 6.51 -4.34 19.02
CA ASN A 147 6.52 -5.78 19.28
C ASN A 147 6.96 -6.60 18.07
N ASN A 148 6.80 -6.08 16.85
CA ASN A 148 7.11 -6.76 15.59
C ASN A 148 7.88 -5.83 14.64
N PRO A 149 9.17 -5.55 14.91
CA PRO A 149 9.91 -4.51 14.19
C PRO A 149 10.01 -4.70 12.67
N SER A 150 9.89 -5.94 12.18
CA SER A 150 9.83 -6.24 10.74
C SER A 150 8.67 -5.57 10.02
N PHE A 151 7.64 -5.10 10.74
CA PHE A 151 6.50 -4.37 10.18
C PHE A 151 6.69 -2.85 10.20
N TYR A 152 7.91 -2.35 10.44
CA TYR A 152 8.17 -0.92 10.51
C TYR A 152 7.73 -0.19 9.24
N TRP A 153 7.85 -0.81 8.05
CA TRP A 153 7.39 -0.22 6.79
C TRP A 153 5.89 0.20 6.80
N LEU A 154 5.05 -0.39 7.66
CA LEU A 154 3.64 0.01 7.82
C LEU A 154 3.48 1.44 8.33
N SER A 155 4.48 2.02 9.02
CA SER A 155 4.44 3.42 9.42
C SER A 155 4.32 4.34 8.20
N TYR A 156 5.03 4.02 7.11
CA TYR A 156 4.96 4.74 5.86
C TYR A 156 3.64 4.50 5.14
N LEU A 157 3.13 3.26 5.12
CA LEU A 157 1.81 2.97 4.56
C LEU A 157 0.74 3.85 5.22
N ILE A 158 0.71 3.88 6.56
CA ILE A 158 -0.25 4.67 7.35
C ILE A 158 -0.12 6.15 7.03
N TYR A 159 1.12 6.67 7.03
CA TYR A 159 1.38 8.08 6.76
C TYR A 159 0.98 8.49 5.34
N TYR A 160 1.43 7.76 4.30
CA TYR A 160 1.11 8.10 2.92
C TYR A 160 -0.37 7.90 2.60
N LYS A 161 -1.04 6.95 3.26
CA LYS A 161 -2.50 6.84 3.12
C LYS A 161 -3.21 8.04 3.72
N ALA A 162 -2.75 8.49 4.88
CA ALA A 162 -3.28 9.69 5.53
C ALA A 162 -3.04 10.95 4.66
N GLU A 163 -1.87 11.03 4.04
CA GLU A 163 -1.52 12.11 3.11
C GLU A 163 -2.42 12.12 1.87
N GLU A 164 -2.64 10.96 1.24
CA GLU A 164 -3.60 10.81 0.13
C GLU A 164 -4.99 11.31 0.55
N CYS A 165 -5.50 10.83 1.69
CA CYS A 165 -6.81 11.27 2.22
C CYS A 165 -6.87 12.79 2.46
N TYR A 166 -5.78 13.38 2.94
CA TYR A 166 -5.68 14.82 3.14
C TYR A 166 -5.76 15.58 1.81
N TYR A 167 -4.94 15.23 0.82
CA TYR A 167 -4.94 15.92 -0.47
C TYR A 167 -6.26 15.74 -1.22
N GLU A 168 -6.87 14.55 -1.15
CA GLU A 168 -8.18 14.30 -1.76
C GLU A 168 -9.31 15.10 -1.08
N SER A 169 -9.17 15.44 0.20
CA SER A 169 -10.16 16.25 0.91
C SER A 169 -10.18 17.72 0.43
N GLY A 170 -9.05 18.23 -0.06
CA GLY A 170 -8.86 19.65 -0.40
C GLY A 170 -9.13 20.60 0.78
N ASN A 171 -8.96 20.14 2.02
CA ASN A 171 -9.25 20.90 3.23
C ASN A 171 -7.99 21.15 4.06
N ASP A 172 -7.42 22.34 3.91
CA ASP A 172 -6.20 22.76 4.61
C ASP A 172 -6.33 22.69 6.15
N ASP A 173 -7.56 22.78 6.69
CA ASP A 173 -7.81 22.68 8.14
C ASP A 173 -7.50 21.27 8.70
N LEU A 174 -7.34 20.25 7.83
CA LEU A 174 -6.98 18.90 8.21
C LEU A 174 -5.46 18.67 8.31
N CYS A 175 -4.61 19.67 8.11
CA CYS A 175 -3.16 19.51 8.16
C CYS A 175 -2.67 18.99 9.52
N ASP A 176 -3.12 19.59 10.63
CA ASP A 176 -2.79 19.14 12.00
C ASP A 176 -3.38 17.76 12.29
N TRP A 177 -4.55 17.47 11.71
CA TRP A 177 -5.23 16.20 11.85
C TRP A 177 -4.44 15.06 11.20
N TYR A 178 -4.05 15.28 9.93
CA TYR A 178 -3.20 14.41 9.12
C TYR A 178 -1.86 14.14 9.80
N SER A 179 -1.19 15.19 10.28
CA SER A 179 0.09 15.08 10.98
C SER A 179 0.02 14.15 12.21
N GLY A 180 -1.18 13.99 12.79
CA GLY A 180 -1.43 13.05 13.88
C GLY A 180 -1.29 11.56 13.51
N PHE A 181 -1.24 11.21 12.22
CA PHE A 181 -0.98 9.84 11.75
C PHE A 181 0.52 9.52 11.61
N GLN A 182 1.40 10.51 11.79
CA GLN A 182 2.84 10.30 11.67
C GLN A 182 3.38 9.48 12.84
N LEU A 183 4.03 8.35 12.54
CA LEU A 183 4.77 7.56 13.51
C LEU A 183 6.27 7.91 13.38
N LEU A 184 6.79 8.68 14.32
CA LEU A 184 8.15 9.21 14.27
C LEU A 184 9.16 8.20 14.82
N GLU A 185 10.43 8.29 14.39
CA GLU A 185 11.51 7.41 14.87
C GLU A 185 11.58 7.34 16.41
N LYS A 186 11.32 8.46 17.09
CA LYS A 186 11.32 8.59 18.56
C LYS A 186 10.20 7.79 19.26
N ASP A 187 9.17 7.39 18.53
CA ASP A 187 8.03 6.63 19.06
C ASP A 187 8.34 5.13 19.16
N PHE A 188 9.45 4.70 18.54
CA PHE A 188 9.88 3.31 18.52
C PHE A 188 10.94 3.01 19.59
N ASN A 189 10.89 1.79 20.12
CA ASN A 189 11.85 1.27 21.11
C ASN A 189 13.15 0.71 20.48
N PHE A 190 13.31 0.89 19.16
CA PHE A 190 14.46 0.49 18.37
C PHE A 190 14.79 1.60 17.37
N ASN A 191 16.05 1.67 16.94
CA ASN A 191 16.44 2.53 15.82
C ASN A 191 16.24 1.75 14.50
N PRO A 192 15.34 2.19 13.59
CA PRO A 192 15.09 1.49 12.34
C PRO A 192 16.31 1.43 11.43
N LYS A 193 17.08 2.53 11.33
CA LYS A 193 18.29 2.60 10.51
C LYS A 193 19.37 1.66 11.03
N GLU A 194 19.60 1.60 12.34
CA GLU A 194 20.58 0.64 12.91
C GLU A 194 20.13 -0.82 12.75
N LYS A 195 18.82 -1.08 12.72
CA LYS A 195 18.27 -2.44 12.72
C LYS A 195 18.09 -3.04 11.33
N PHE A 196 17.79 -2.22 10.33
CA PHE A 196 17.33 -2.70 9.03
C PHE A 196 18.05 -2.11 7.83
N ASN A 197 18.90 -1.08 8.02
CA ASN A 197 19.65 -0.51 6.91
C ASN A 197 20.71 -1.50 6.41
N LEU A 198 20.63 -1.83 5.12
CA LEU A 198 21.60 -2.63 4.40
C LEU A 198 22.44 -1.71 3.50
N ASN A 199 23.73 -1.99 3.39
CA ASN A 199 24.57 -1.32 2.42
C ASN A 199 24.42 -2.00 1.06
N PHE A 200 23.85 -1.30 0.08
CA PHE A 200 23.76 -1.74 -1.30
C PHE A 200 25.08 -1.43 -2.05
N TYR A 201 25.57 -2.41 -2.81
CA TYR A 201 26.74 -2.26 -3.68
C TYR A 201 26.28 -2.33 -5.15
N PRO A 202 26.21 -1.18 -5.85
CA PRO A 202 25.74 -1.13 -7.24
C PRO A 202 26.75 -1.69 -8.24
N GLU A 203 27.99 -1.89 -7.82
CA GLU A 203 29.03 -2.52 -8.64
C GLU A 203 28.74 -4.01 -8.77
N LYS A 204 28.61 -4.49 -10.01
CA LYS A 204 28.47 -5.92 -10.31
C LYS A 204 29.67 -6.70 -9.77
N ASP A 205 29.41 -7.89 -9.23
CA ASP A 205 30.46 -8.78 -8.77
C ASP A 205 31.43 -9.12 -9.91
N GLU A 206 32.69 -8.67 -9.80
CA GLU A 206 33.74 -8.90 -10.79
C GLU A 206 34.05 -10.39 -11.01
N ASN A 207 33.60 -11.27 -10.09
CA ASN A 207 33.77 -12.72 -10.19
C ASN A 207 32.57 -13.43 -10.82
N SER A 208 31.56 -12.69 -11.29
CA SER A 208 30.46 -13.27 -12.06
C SER A 208 30.97 -13.67 -13.44
N ASP A 209 31.13 -14.97 -13.66
CA ASP A 209 31.49 -15.56 -14.96
C ASP A 209 30.31 -15.57 -15.95
N SER A 210 29.17 -14.97 -15.59
CA SER A 210 27.97 -14.94 -16.43
C SER A 210 28.10 -13.90 -17.54
N TYR A 211 27.78 -14.32 -18.78
CA TYR A 211 27.64 -13.40 -19.91
C TYR A 211 26.35 -12.56 -19.83
N TRP A 212 25.42 -12.96 -18.95
CA TRP A 212 24.11 -12.33 -18.75
C TRP A 212 24.06 -11.67 -17.37
N ASP A 213 23.49 -10.47 -17.32
CA ASP A 213 23.23 -9.79 -16.05
C ASP A 213 22.27 -10.61 -15.20
N SER A 214 22.65 -10.85 -13.94
CA SER A 214 21.79 -11.49 -12.93
C SER A 214 21.63 -10.58 -11.72
N ALA A 215 20.44 -10.59 -11.14
CA ALA A 215 20.17 -9.85 -9.91
C ALA A 215 21.07 -10.30 -8.75
N ALA A 216 21.59 -11.54 -8.82
CA ALA A 216 22.58 -12.07 -7.89
C ALA A 216 23.97 -11.42 -8.00
N ASP A 217 24.27 -10.69 -9.08
CA ASP A 217 25.55 -9.98 -9.27
C ASP A 217 25.66 -8.75 -8.35
N TYR A 218 24.52 -8.22 -7.92
CA TYR A 218 24.46 -7.10 -6.99
C TYR A 218 24.47 -7.60 -5.56
N LYS A 219 25.32 -6.98 -4.73
CA LYS A 219 25.55 -7.43 -3.37
C LYS A 219 25.03 -6.43 -2.34
N TRP A 220 24.75 -6.98 -1.18
CA TRP A 220 24.28 -6.28 -0.01
C TRP A 220 25.17 -6.64 1.18
N SER A 221 25.17 -5.83 2.24
CA SER A 221 25.73 -6.22 3.53
C SER A 221 24.94 -5.59 4.68
N PHE A 222 24.98 -6.23 5.85
CA PHE A 222 24.53 -5.64 7.11
C PHE A 222 25.76 -5.18 7.90
N GLY A 223 25.96 -3.87 8.04
CA GLY A 223 27.14 -3.32 8.72
C GLY A 223 28.45 -3.63 7.97
N ASN A 224 29.42 -4.27 8.66
CA ASN A 224 30.73 -4.65 8.12
C ASN A 224 30.82 -6.15 7.78
N GLU A 225 29.68 -6.82 7.63
CA GLU A 225 29.62 -8.24 7.32
C GLU A 225 29.94 -8.53 5.85
N ASP A 226 30.12 -9.82 5.54
CA ASP A 226 30.41 -10.28 4.19
C ASP A 226 29.29 -9.91 3.22
N LYS A 227 29.69 -9.56 1.99
CA LYS A 227 28.79 -9.23 0.89
C LYS A 227 28.02 -10.48 0.45
N LYS A 228 26.69 -10.40 0.44
CA LYS A 228 25.77 -11.50 0.10
C LYS A 228 24.68 -11.00 -0.86
N ASN A 229 23.92 -11.92 -1.46
CA ASN A 229 22.70 -11.49 -2.15
C ASN A 229 21.63 -11.07 -1.12
N PHE A 230 20.62 -10.33 -1.57
CA PHE A 230 19.59 -9.78 -0.68
C PHE A 230 18.85 -10.87 0.10
N VAL A 231 18.46 -11.96 -0.59
CA VAL A 231 17.71 -13.07 -0.01
C VAL A 231 18.49 -13.75 1.13
N GLU A 232 19.77 -14.01 0.92
CA GLU A 232 20.66 -14.58 1.94
C GLU A 232 20.73 -13.70 3.20
N ILE A 233 20.82 -12.38 3.04
CA ILE A 233 20.83 -11.46 4.18
C ILE A 233 19.53 -11.53 4.97
N ILE A 234 18.38 -11.53 4.29
CA ILE A 234 17.08 -11.61 4.98
C ILE A 234 16.96 -12.93 5.75
N LEU A 235 17.38 -14.04 5.16
CA LEU A 235 17.38 -15.36 5.80
C LEU A 235 18.29 -15.39 7.03
N ASP A 236 19.49 -14.82 6.94
CA ASP A 236 20.45 -14.74 8.04
C ASP A 236 19.95 -13.85 9.18
N LEU A 237 19.37 -12.68 8.86
CA LEU A 237 18.78 -11.76 9.83
C LEU A 237 17.67 -12.44 10.64
N LEU A 238 16.85 -13.26 9.97
CA LEU A 238 15.74 -13.98 10.60
C LEU A 238 16.15 -15.35 11.17
N LYS A 239 17.38 -15.81 10.91
CA LYS A 239 17.88 -17.14 11.30
C LYS A 239 16.99 -18.28 10.79
N ILE A 240 16.47 -18.14 9.56
CA ILE A 240 15.60 -19.13 8.94
C ILE A 240 16.47 -20.11 8.14
N ASN A 241 16.28 -21.40 8.42
CA ASN A 241 16.91 -22.45 7.61
C ASN A 241 15.97 -22.85 6.46
N ILE A 242 16.36 -22.51 5.23
CA ILE A 242 15.62 -22.80 4.00
C ILE A 242 15.47 -24.30 3.70
N GLU A 243 16.30 -25.15 4.30
CA GLU A 243 16.19 -26.61 4.14
C GLU A 243 14.93 -27.18 4.82
N ASN A 244 14.25 -26.39 5.67
CA ASN A 244 12.98 -26.77 6.29
C ASN A 244 11.80 -25.98 5.68
N TYR A 245 11.05 -26.65 4.81
CA TYR A 245 9.87 -26.08 4.15
C TYR A 245 8.79 -25.59 5.13
N GLU A 246 8.50 -26.34 6.19
CA GLU A 246 7.47 -25.98 7.17
C GLU A 246 7.84 -24.71 7.94
N ASP A 247 9.11 -24.57 8.32
CA ASP A 247 9.61 -23.35 8.98
C ASP A 247 9.52 -22.15 8.05
N THR A 248 9.82 -22.31 6.75
CA THR A 248 9.79 -21.20 5.80
C THR A 248 8.36 -20.76 5.49
N ALA A 249 7.41 -21.70 5.37
CA ALA A 249 5.99 -21.40 5.17
C ALA A 249 5.36 -20.66 6.35
N LEU A 250 5.69 -21.07 7.58
CA LEU A 250 5.20 -20.40 8.79
C LEU A 250 5.75 -18.98 8.96
N ASN A 251 6.93 -18.71 8.40
CA ASN A 251 7.62 -17.42 8.52
C ASN A 251 7.48 -16.52 7.28
N TYR A 252 6.70 -16.90 6.27
CA TYR A 252 6.60 -16.15 5.02
C TYR A 252 6.18 -14.68 5.21
N SER A 253 5.18 -14.43 6.06
CA SER A 253 4.78 -13.05 6.41
C SER A 253 5.94 -12.27 7.03
N LEU A 254 6.72 -12.92 7.90
CA LEU A 254 7.88 -12.28 8.53
C LEU A 254 9.00 -12.00 7.51
N LEU A 255 9.25 -12.92 6.58
CA LEU A 255 10.21 -12.76 5.47
C LEU A 255 9.83 -11.55 4.61
N LYS A 256 8.59 -11.50 4.11
CA LYS A 256 8.04 -10.39 3.31
C LYS A 256 8.22 -9.06 4.02
N ASN A 257 7.72 -8.94 5.23
CA ASN A 257 7.72 -7.67 5.97
C ASN A 257 9.15 -7.21 6.30
N THR A 258 10.04 -8.14 6.65
CA THR A 258 11.46 -7.83 6.87
C THR A 258 12.13 -7.35 5.59
N ALA A 259 11.89 -8.02 4.46
CA ALA A 259 12.39 -7.61 3.15
C ALA A 259 11.87 -6.23 2.75
N THR A 260 10.57 -5.94 2.90
CA THR A 260 9.99 -4.62 2.63
C THR A 260 10.64 -3.54 3.49
N THR A 261 10.79 -3.78 4.80
CA THR A 261 11.41 -2.83 5.73
C THR A 261 12.89 -2.58 5.40
N CYS A 262 13.67 -3.63 5.17
CA CYS A 262 15.07 -3.53 4.82
C CYS A 262 15.26 -2.82 3.48
N LEU A 263 14.54 -3.23 2.43
CA LEU A 263 14.64 -2.62 1.11
C LEU A 263 14.30 -1.13 1.16
N TRP A 264 13.18 -0.77 1.80
CA TRP A 264 12.77 0.63 1.91
C TRP A 264 13.82 1.47 2.64
N ILE A 265 14.21 1.10 3.87
CA ILE A 265 15.19 1.87 4.66
C ILE A 265 16.54 2.01 3.94
N SER A 266 16.97 0.94 3.27
CA SER A 266 18.23 0.94 2.53
C SER A 266 18.16 1.83 1.30
N LEU A 267 17.02 1.83 0.60
CA LEU A 267 16.77 2.71 -0.53
C LEU A 267 16.80 4.18 -0.09
N GLN A 268 16.11 4.54 1.01
CA GLN A 268 16.18 5.89 1.58
C GLN A 268 17.63 6.27 1.93
N SER A 269 18.36 5.36 2.57
CA SER A 269 19.74 5.60 2.98
C SER A 269 20.67 5.78 1.78
N TYR A 270 20.46 5.00 0.71
CA TYR A 270 21.24 5.07 -0.52
C TYR A 270 21.04 6.39 -1.25
N THR A 271 19.78 6.82 -1.41
CA THR A 271 19.44 8.07 -2.10
C THR A 271 19.91 9.28 -1.30
N MET A 272 19.72 9.31 0.03
CA MET A 272 20.16 10.42 0.88
C MET A 272 21.69 10.58 0.95
N GLN A 273 22.47 9.51 0.78
CA GLN A 273 23.93 9.56 0.79
C GLN A 273 24.53 10.11 -0.52
N ARG A 274 23.72 10.22 -1.58
CA ARG A 274 24.16 10.67 -2.91
C ARG A 274 23.43 11.95 -3.30
N PRO A 275 24.12 13.06 -3.60
CA PRO A 275 23.46 14.31 -4.00
C PRO A 275 22.63 14.20 -5.30
N THR A 276 22.98 13.24 -6.15
CA THR A 276 22.34 12.94 -7.44
C THR A 276 22.44 11.44 -7.70
N PRO A 277 21.60 10.60 -7.07
CA PRO A 277 21.56 9.16 -7.39
C PRO A 277 21.12 8.99 -8.84
N GLU A 278 21.72 8.03 -9.54
CA GLU A 278 21.35 7.70 -10.91
C GLU A 278 20.15 6.73 -10.89
N SER A 279 19.19 6.92 -11.79
CA SER A 279 17.99 6.06 -11.87
C SER A 279 18.35 4.60 -12.12
N GLU A 280 19.42 4.33 -12.86
CA GLU A 280 19.95 2.99 -13.11
C GLU A 280 20.43 2.31 -11.81
N ASP A 281 21.14 3.02 -10.94
CA ASP A 281 21.58 2.49 -9.65
C ASP A 281 20.40 2.15 -8.73
N VAL A 282 19.35 2.98 -8.75
CA VAL A 282 18.13 2.74 -7.99
C VAL A 282 17.33 1.57 -8.58
N ALA A 283 17.29 1.46 -9.91
CA ALA A 283 16.66 0.32 -10.59
C ALA A 283 17.40 -0.98 -10.24
N ASN A 284 18.73 -0.96 -10.25
CA ASN A 284 19.56 -2.08 -9.82
C ASN A 284 19.32 -2.45 -8.35
N CYS A 285 19.12 -1.46 -7.47
CA CYS A 285 18.76 -1.68 -6.06
C CYS A 285 17.43 -2.42 -5.95
N LEU A 286 16.38 -1.94 -6.61
CA LEU A 286 15.06 -2.59 -6.65
C LEU A 286 15.12 -3.99 -7.28
N TRP A 287 15.93 -4.16 -8.33
CA TRP A 287 16.06 -5.42 -9.06
C TRP A 287 16.86 -6.48 -8.29
N SER A 288 17.88 -6.07 -7.54
CA SER A 288 18.77 -7.00 -6.83
C SER A 288 18.12 -7.85 -5.73
N VAL A 289 16.84 -7.60 -5.41
CA VAL A 289 16.06 -8.42 -4.48
C VAL A 289 15.49 -9.67 -5.15
N PHE A 290 15.41 -9.69 -6.47
CA PHE A 290 15.12 -10.90 -7.24
C PHE A 290 16.36 -11.78 -7.17
N CYS A 291 16.20 -13.06 -6.84
CA CYS A 291 17.35 -13.96 -6.74
C CYS A 291 17.04 -15.26 -7.47
N ASP A 292 17.83 -15.59 -8.49
CA ASP A 292 17.67 -16.81 -9.29
C ASP A 292 17.80 -18.06 -8.40
N SER A 293 18.66 -18.03 -7.37
CA SER A 293 18.80 -19.15 -6.44
C SER A 293 17.59 -19.32 -5.51
N ALA A 294 16.82 -18.26 -5.24
CA ALA A 294 15.56 -18.39 -4.50
C ALA A 294 14.55 -19.22 -5.29
N HIS A 295 14.54 -19.12 -6.63
CA HIS A 295 13.68 -19.95 -7.49
C HIS A 295 14.03 -21.45 -7.43
N GLU A 296 15.17 -21.84 -6.84
CA GLU A 296 15.46 -23.26 -6.59
C GLU A 296 14.78 -23.79 -5.32
N ILE A 297 14.32 -22.90 -4.43
CA ILE A 297 13.62 -23.22 -3.19
C ILE A 297 12.12 -23.35 -3.47
N GLU A 298 11.53 -24.52 -3.15
CA GLU A 298 10.16 -24.86 -3.55
C GLU A 298 9.09 -23.87 -3.08
N ILE A 299 9.26 -23.25 -1.91
CA ILE A 299 8.33 -22.23 -1.43
C ILE A 299 8.37 -20.93 -2.26
N PHE A 300 9.46 -20.67 -2.99
CA PHE A 300 9.67 -19.46 -3.77
C PHE A 300 9.57 -19.73 -5.29
N LYS A 301 9.14 -20.93 -5.72
CA LYS A 301 9.04 -21.37 -7.13
C LYS A 301 7.83 -20.82 -7.92
N GLY A 302 7.01 -19.96 -7.33
CA GLY A 302 5.85 -19.34 -7.99
C GLY A 302 5.73 -17.85 -7.65
N ASP A 303 4.51 -17.30 -7.58
CA ASP A 303 4.20 -15.91 -7.17
C ASP A 303 4.65 -15.56 -5.72
N GLY A 304 5.38 -16.46 -5.04
CA GLY A 304 5.79 -16.39 -3.65
C GLY A 304 7.24 -15.96 -3.44
N ASN A 305 7.81 -15.13 -4.32
CA ASN A 305 9.10 -14.51 -4.02
C ASN A 305 8.86 -13.29 -3.12
N PHE A 306 9.27 -13.39 -1.85
CA PHE A 306 9.11 -12.30 -0.89
C PHE A 306 9.83 -11.01 -1.30
N GLY A 307 10.85 -11.08 -2.17
CA GLY A 307 11.51 -9.93 -2.77
C GLY A 307 10.58 -9.18 -3.73
N MET A 308 9.83 -9.92 -4.55
CA MET A 308 8.81 -9.34 -5.43
C MET A 308 7.70 -8.68 -4.62
N GLU A 309 7.17 -9.37 -3.60
CA GLU A 309 6.15 -8.78 -2.73
C GLU A 309 6.69 -7.56 -1.97
N ALA A 310 7.98 -7.52 -1.63
CA ALA A 310 8.59 -6.35 -1.01
C ALA A 310 8.61 -5.14 -1.94
N VAL A 311 8.99 -5.33 -3.20
CA VAL A 311 8.94 -4.29 -4.24
C VAL A 311 7.50 -3.84 -4.48
N ASP A 312 6.57 -4.78 -4.60
CA ASP A 312 5.15 -4.49 -4.81
C ASP A 312 4.55 -3.68 -3.66
N ASN A 313 4.87 -4.03 -2.40
CA ASN A 313 4.42 -3.26 -1.25
C ASN A 313 4.97 -1.82 -1.27
N ILE A 314 6.23 -1.64 -1.66
CA ILE A 314 6.84 -0.31 -1.79
C ILE A 314 6.11 0.47 -2.88
N ILE A 315 6.01 -0.07 -4.10
CA ILE A 315 5.38 0.63 -5.24
C ILE A 315 3.91 0.97 -4.95
N LYS A 316 3.14 0.00 -4.46
CA LYS A 316 1.70 0.17 -4.22
C LYS A 316 1.41 1.09 -3.03
N TYR A 317 1.99 0.78 -1.85
CA TYR A 317 1.53 1.38 -0.60
C TYR A 317 2.38 2.55 -0.12
N ILE A 318 3.66 2.58 -0.47
CA ILE A 318 4.57 3.66 -0.07
C ILE A 318 4.63 4.70 -1.19
N LEU A 319 4.97 4.28 -2.41
CA LEU A 319 5.11 5.17 -3.55
C LEU A 319 3.79 5.62 -4.13
N ARG A 320 2.68 4.90 -3.88
CA ARG A 320 1.35 5.21 -4.44
C ARG A 320 1.37 5.28 -5.97
N MET A 321 2.09 4.35 -6.59
CA MET A 321 2.23 4.24 -8.04
C MET A 321 1.34 3.13 -8.57
N ASP A 322 0.69 3.35 -9.71
CA ASP A 322 0.02 2.28 -10.43
C ASP A 322 1.06 1.48 -11.20
N LYS A 323 1.38 0.28 -10.72
CA LYS A 323 2.41 -0.59 -11.30
C LYS A 323 2.11 -0.93 -12.77
N GLU A 324 0.84 -0.93 -13.17
CA GLU A 324 0.42 -1.22 -14.54
C GLU A 324 0.82 -0.10 -15.53
N GLU A 325 1.00 1.14 -15.05
CA GLU A 325 1.49 2.26 -15.88
C GLU A 325 2.95 2.07 -16.32
N PHE A 326 3.69 1.22 -15.61
CA PHE A 326 5.09 0.91 -15.88
C PHE A 326 5.25 -0.40 -16.65
N ASN A 327 4.16 -0.96 -17.18
CA ASN A 327 4.26 -2.18 -17.96
C ASN A 327 5.04 -1.96 -19.25
N THR A 328 6.04 -2.80 -19.53
CA THR A 328 6.82 -2.71 -20.77
C THR A 328 6.17 -3.53 -21.87
N GLU A 329 5.65 -2.87 -22.91
CA GLU A 329 5.43 -3.53 -24.20
C GLU A 329 6.82 -3.71 -24.85
N GLU A 330 7.51 -4.83 -24.59
CA GLU A 330 8.77 -5.25 -25.25
C GLU A 330 9.73 -4.09 -25.60
N ASN A 331 10.51 -3.61 -24.61
CA ASN A 331 11.56 -2.63 -24.87
C ASN A 331 12.91 -3.37 -24.92
N ASP A 332 13.45 -3.60 -26.12
CA ASP A 332 14.69 -4.35 -26.38
C ASP A 332 15.91 -3.78 -25.63
N ASP A 333 15.92 -2.49 -25.29
CA ASP A 333 17.00 -1.84 -24.53
C ASP A 333 16.98 -2.16 -23.02
N LEU A 334 15.90 -2.79 -22.52
CA LEU A 334 15.68 -3.14 -21.10
C LEU A 334 15.75 -4.66 -20.83
N GLU A 335 16.18 -5.46 -21.82
CA GLU A 335 16.29 -6.93 -21.74
C GLU A 335 17.12 -7.43 -20.53
N THR A 336 18.03 -6.61 -19.97
CA THR A 336 18.88 -6.96 -18.84
C THR A 336 18.15 -7.09 -17.50
N PHE A 337 16.93 -6.52 -17.36
CA PHE A 337 16.19 -6.52 -16.08
C PHE A 337 15.16 -7.65 -15.94
N ASN A 338 15.08 -8.55 -16.92
CA ASN A 338 14.54 -9.92 -16.91
C ASN A 338 13.29 -10.31 -16.07
N ASP A 339 12.46 -9.37 -15.64
CA ASP A 339 11.12 -9.64 -15.14
C ASP A 339 10.13 -8.94 -16.08
N TYR A 340 9.56 -9.74 -16.99
CA TYR A 340 8.88 -9.38 -18.26
C TYR A 340 7.66 -8.45 -18.16
N VAL A 341 7.44 -7.80 -17.03
CA VAL A 341 6.22 -7.03 -16.78
C VAL A 341 6.50 -5.55 -16.50
N HIS A 342 7.61 -5.13 -15.87
CA HIS A 342 7.74 -3.73 -15.39
C HIS A 342 9.07 -3.01 -15.70
N ASP A 343 8.98 -1.70 -16.00
CA ASP A 343 10.10 -0.80 -16.28
C ASP A 343 10.70 -0.21 -14.99
N TYR A 344 11.65 -0.91 -14.37
CA TYR A 344 12.28 -0.46 -13.12
C TYR A 344 13.08 0.84 -13.26
N ILE A 345 13.54 1.20 -14.45
CA ILE A 345 14.20 2.49 -14.69
C ILE A 345 13.17 3.61 -14.56
N LYS A 346 12.02 3.51 -15.23
CA LYS A 346 10.96 4.52 -15.09
C LYS A 346 10.43 4.64 -13.68
N ILE A 347 10.25 3.51 -12.98
CA ILE A 347 9.87 3.51 -11.55
C ILE A 347 10.91 4.30 -10.74
N SER A 348 12.18 4.11 -11.03
CA SER A 348 13.29 4.78 -10.35
C SER A 348 13.36 6.27 -10.67
N GLU A 349 13.14 6.68 -11.92
CA GLU A 349 13.03 8.09 -12.32
C GLU A 349 11.90 8.78 -11.56
N GLU A 350 10.70 8.20 -11.56
CA GLU A 350 9.54 8.74 -10.85
C GLU A 350 9.79 8.83 -9.34
N LEU A 351 10.43 7.81 -8.76
CA LEU A 351 10.78 7.80 -7.34
C LEU A 351 11.78 8.91 -6.98
N LEU A 352 12.76 9.19 -7.84
CA LEU A 352 13.73 10.26 -7.63
C LEU A 352 13.11 11.66 -7.82
N ASP A 353 12.08 11.78 -8.65
CA ASP A 353 11.37 13.04 -8.87
C ASP A 353 10.40 13.42 -7.73
N ARG A 354 9.88 12.45 -6.97
CA ARG A 354 8.84 12.68 -5.94
C ARG A 354 9.34 13.21 -4.59
N ASP A 355 10.65 13.40 -4.40
CA ASP A 355 11.25 13.93 -3.16
C ASP A 355 10.76 13.23 -1.86
N ILE A 356 10.46 11.94 -1.96
CA ILE A 356 9.82 11.14 -0.89
C ILE A 356 10.76 10.76 0.25
N PHE A 357 12.04 11.10 0.16
CA PHE A 357 13.08 10.73 1.12
C PHE A 357 13.36 11.83 2.16
N ASP A 358 12.71 12.97 2.07
CA ASP A 358 12.89 14.14 2.95
C ASP A 358 12.11 14.05 4.29
N MET A 359 11.61 12.85 4.66
CA MET A 359 10.89 12.58 5.92
C MET A 359 11.76 12.30 7.14
#